data_AF-A0A0D6JI31-F1
#
_entry.id   AF-A0A0D6JI31-F1
#
_cell.length_a   1.000
_cell.length_b   1.000
_cell.length_c   1.000
_cell.angle_alpha   90.00
_cell.angle_beta   90.00
_cell.angle_gamma   90.00
#
_symmetry.space_group_name_H-M   'P 1'
#
loop_
_entity.id
_entity.type
_entity.pdbx_description
1 polymer ?
#
loop_
_entity_poly.entity_id
_entity_poly.type
_entity_poly.pdbx_seq_one_letter_code
_entity_poly.pdbx_strand_id
1 'polypeptide(L)' 'MTKTEIERLQGYLRKTFGAPSLEVRPQPKKNDMAEVFIANEFVATLYKIVEDGETEYQFQMAILEMDLEDA' A
#
# COMPACT_ATOMS: atom_id res chain seq x y z
N MET A 1 9.43 -7.62 0.37
CA MET A 1 8.05 -7.93 0.12
C MET A 1 8.09 -8.91 -1.01
N THR A 2 7.92 -10.18 -0.67
CA THR A 2 7.76 -11.26 -1.62
C THR A 2 6.44 -11.08 -2.36
N LYS A 3 6.30 -11.75 -3.51
CA LYS A 3 5.05 -11.76 -4.27
C LYS A 3 3.84 -12.15 -3.39
N THR A 4 4.00 -13.17 -2.55
CA THR A 4 2.95 -13.64 -1.64
C THR A 4 2.55 -12.58 -0.60
N GLU A 5 3.51 -11.83 -0.05
CA GLU A 5 3.20 -10.72 0.86
C GLU A 5 2.41 -9.62 0.15
N ILE A 6 2.80 -9.25 -1.06
CA ILE A 6 2.11 -8.25 -1.88
C ILE A 6 0.66 -8.67 -2.16
N GLU A 7 0.44 -9.91 -2.60
CA GLU A 7 -0.90 -10.44 -2.88
C GLU A 7 -1.79 -10.46 -1.62
N ARG A 8 -1.22 -10.82 -0.46
CA ARG A 8 -1.94 -10.80 0.83
C ARG A 8 -2.30 -9.38 1.26
N LEU A 9 -1.36 -8.44 1.16
CA LEU A 9 -1.59 -7.03 1.48
C LEU A 9 -2.65 -6.43 0.58
N GLN A 10 -2.59 -6.68 -0.73
CA GLN A 10 -3.60 -6.22 -1.68
C GLN A 10 -4.98 -6.78 -1.34
N GLY A 11 -5.09 -8.09 -1.07
CA GLY A 11 -6.36 -8.71 -0.67
C GLY A 11 -6.93 -8.12 0.62
N TYR A 12 -6.07 -7.89 1.62
CA TYR A 12 -6.45 -7.25 2.87
C TYR A 12 -6.96 -5.82 2.64
N LEU A 13 -6.20 -4.97 1.95
CA LEU A 13 -6.58 -3.57 1.74
C LEU A 13 -7.83 -3.41 0.87
N ARG A 14 -8.01 -4.25 -0.16
CA ARG A 14 -9.24 -4.31 -0.96
C ARG A 14 -10.46 -4.58 -0.09
N LYS A 15 -10.35 -5.56 0.82
CA LYS A 15 -11.43 -5.92 1.76
C LYS A 15 -11.67 -4.80 2.78
N THR A 16 -10.60 -4.25 3.37
CA THR A 16 -10.69 -3.25 4.45
C THR A 16 -11.29 -1.93 3.97
N PHE A 17 -10.91 -1.46 2.79
CA PHE A 17 -11.40 -0.19 2.24
C PHE A 17 -12.58 -0.33 1.28
N GLY A 18 -13.02 -1.55 0.96
CA GLY A 18 -14.07 -1.77 -0.05
C GLY A 18 -13.66 -1.32 -1.46
N ALA A 19 -12.36 -1.30 -1.76
CA ALA A 19 -11.79 -0.77 -2.99
C ALA A 19 -11.28 -1.92 -3.89
N PRO A 20 -12.12 -2.57 -4.72
CA PRO A 20 -11.72 -3.74 -5.52
C PRO A 20 -10.65 -3.44 -6.57
N SER A 21 -10.56 -2.18 -7.03
CA SER A 21 -9.55 -1.69 -7.97
C SER A 21 -8.20 -1.34 -7.32
N LEU A 22 -8.07 -1.50 -5.99
CA LEU A 22 -6.82 -1.23 -5.29
C LEU A 22 -5.73 -2.22 -5.72
N GLU A 23 -4.55 -1.72 -6.02
CA GLU A 23 -3.37 -2.50 -6.38
C GLU A 23 -2.20 -2.18 -5.47
N VAL A 24 -1.45 -3.20 -5.06
CA VAL A 24 -0.18 -3.03 -4.34
C VAL A 24 0.94 -3.38 -5.30
N ARG A 25 1.77 -2.39 -5.63
CA ARG A 25 2.86 -2.51 -6.61
C ARG A 25 4.21 -2.52 -5.88
N PRO A 26 5.03 -3.57 -6.03
CA PRO A 26 6.33 -3.64 -5.36
C PRO A 26 7.32 -2.63 -5.96
N GLN A 27 8.22 -2.12 -5.14
CA GLN A 27 9.33 -1.30 -5.63
C GLN A 27 10.46 -2.17 -6.20
N PRO A 28 10.92 -1.97 -7.45
CA PRO A 28 11.95 -2.83 -8.06
C PRO A 28 13.30 -2.80 -7.34
N LYS A 29 13.60 -1.70 -6.64
CA LYS A 29 14.88 -1.47 -5.96
C LYS A 29 14.81 -1.65 -4.44
N LYS A 30 13.62 -1.74 -3.87
CA LYS A 30 13.40 -1.74 -2.42
C LYS A 30 12.51 -2.90 -2.03
N ASN A 31 13.09 -3.88 -1.34
CA ASN A 31 12.38 -5.08 -0.90
C ASN A 31 11.60 -4.84 0.40
N ASP A 32 11.55 -3.65 0.94
CA ASP A 32 10.82 -3.28 2.14
C ASP A 32 9.71 -2.27 1.85
N MET A 33 9.49 -1.94 0.57
CA MET A 33 8.54 -0.91 0.16
C MET A 33 7.63 -1.39 -0.98
N ALA A 34 6.39 -0.92 -0.94
CA ALA A 34 5.45 -0.99 -2.04
C ALA A 34 4.67 0.33 -2.15
N GLU A 35 4.05 0.52 -3.29
CA GLU A 35 3.16 1.65 -3.58
C GLU A 35 1.74 1.13 -3.75
N VAL A 36 0.76 1.90 -3.31
CA VAL A 36 -0.65 1.55 -3.43
C VAL A 36 -1.30 2.47 -4.42
N PHE A 37 -2.04 1.86 -5.33
CA PHE A 37 -2.80 2.55 -6.36
C PHE A 37 -4.28 2.20 -6.26
N ILE A 38 -5.17 3.13 -6.61
CA ILE A 38 -6.60 2.86 -6.81
C ILE A 38 -6.95 3.39 -8.19
N ALA A 39 -7.52 2.56 -9.05
CA ALA A 39 -7.86 2.95 -10.43
C ALA A 39 -6.69 3.60 -11.20
N ASN A 40 -5.46 3.10 -10.99
CA ASN A 40 -4.18 3.61 -11.52
C ASN A 40 -3.67 4.95 -10.96
N GLU A 41 -4.33 5.52 -9.96
CA GLU A 41 -3.86 6.70 -9.24
C GLU A 41 -3.06 6.29 -8.00
N PHE A 42 -1.92 6.95 -7.75
CA PHE A 42 -1.10 6.70 -6.57
C PHE A 42 -1.78 7.28 -5.33
N VAL A 43 -1.96 6.49 -4.27
CA VAL A 43 -2.66 6.93 -3.05
C VAL A 43 -1.86 6.77 -1.78
N ALA A 44 -0.93 5.81 -1.72
CA ALA A 44 -0.19 5.57 -0.49
C ALA A 44 1.12 4.81 -0.72
N THR A 45 1.96 4.86 0.31
CA THR A 45 3.13 4.01 0.44
C THR A 45 2.86 2.92 1.48
N LEU A 46 3.50 1.76 1.28
CA LEU A 46 3.53 0.65 2.22
C LEU A 46 4.98 0.33 2.57
N TYR A 47 5.29 0.21 3.85
CA TYR A 47 6.59 -0.22 4.33
C TYR A 47 6.47 -1.51 5.13
N LYS A 48 7.38 -2.44 4.90
CA LYS A 48 7.56 -3.63 5.73
C LYS A 48 8.59 -3.29 6.79
N ILE A 49 8.19 -3.43 8.05
CA ILE A 49 9.07 -3.26 9.20
C ILE A 49 9.27 -4.65 9.81
N VAL A 50 10.52 -5.01 10.11
CA VAL A 50 10.85 -6.25 10.80
C VAL A 50 11.68 -5.91 12.02
N GLU A 51 11.12 -6.12 13.19
CA GLU A 51 11.72 -5.79 14.48
C GLU A 51 11.49 -6.98 15.42
N ASP A 52 12.55 -7.44 16.10
CA ASP A 52 12.52 -8.59 17.03
C ASP A 52 11.86 -9.88 16.48
N GLY A 53 11.93 -10.09 15.16
CA GLY A 53 11.34 -11.25 14.49
C GLY A 53 9.85 -11.11 14.18
N GLU A 54 9.22 -10.02 14.61
CA GLU A 54 7.87 -9.64 14.24
C GLU A 54 7.88 -8.86 12.91
N THR A 55 6.84 -9.05 12.10
CA THR A 55 6.69 -8.35 10.83
C THR A 55 5.45 -7.47 10.89
N GLU A 56 5.66 -6.18 10.70
CA GLU A 56 4.61 -5.17 10.62
C GLU A 56 4.59 -4.54 9.23
N TYR A 57 3.43 -3.99 8.86
CA TYR A 57 3.26 -3.25 7.62
C TYR A 57 2.64 -1.89 7.91
N GLN A 58 3.37 -0.83 7.58
CA GLN A 58 2.92 0.54 7.74
C GLN A 58 2.33 1.03 6.41
N PHE A 59 1.06 1.43 6.43
CA PHE A 59 0.39 2.11 5.32
C PHE A 59 0.34 3.62 5.59
N GLN A 60 0.90 4.42 4.69
CA GLN A 60 0.93 5.88 4.83
C GLN A 60 0.36 6.54 3.57
N MET A 61 -0.80 7.17 3.73
CA MET A 61 -1.45 8.02 2.73
C MET A 61 -1.21 9.48 3.13
N ALA A 62 -0.68 10.26 2.18
CA ALA A 62 -0.67 11.70 2.31
C ALA A 62 -1.99 12.24 1.73
N ILE A 63 -2.58 13.21 2.42
CA ILE A 63 -3.71 13.98 1.89
C ILE A 63 -3.20 15.40 1.73
N LEU A 64 -3.18 15.90 0.50
CA LEU A 64 -2.80 17.26 0.18
C LEU A 64 -4.04 18.15 0.10
N GLU A 65 -3.87 19.45 0.30
CA GLU A 65 -4.99 20.41 0.22
C GLU A 65 -5.70 20.36 -1.14
N MET A 66 -4.94 20.21 -2.23
CA MET A 66 -5.48 20.06 -3.58
C MET A 66 -6.36 18.81 -3.76
N ASP A 67 -6.11 17.74 -3.01
CA ASP A 67 -6.92 16.51 -3.10
C ASP A 67 -8.31 16.71 -2.48
N LEU A 68 -8.49 17.76 -1.68
CA LEU A 68 -9.75 18.11 -1.03
C LEU A 68 -10.60 19.07 -1.85
N GLU A 69 -10.06 19.69 -2.91
CA GLU A 69 -10.79 20.68 -3.72
C GLU A 69 -11.97 20.04 -4.48
N ASP A 70 -11.89 18.74 -4.78
CA ASP A 70 -12.88 17.97 -5.52
C ASP A 70 -13.72 17.01 -4.64
N ALA A 71 -13.59 17.10 -3.30
CA ALA A 71 -14.20 16.17 -2.33
C ALA A 71 -15.65 16.48 -1.93
#